data_AF-A0A954G7E1-F1
#
_entry.id   AF-A0A954G7E1-F1
#
_cell.length_a   1.000
_cell.length_b   1.000
_cell.length_c   1.000
_cell.angle_alpha   90.00
_cell.angle_beta   90.00
_cell.angle_gamma   90.00
#
_symmetry.space_group_name_H-M   'P 1'
#
loop_
_entity.id
_entity.type
_entity.pdbx_description
1 polymer ?
#
loop_
_entity_poly.entity_id
_entity_poly.type
_entity_poly.pdbx_seq_one_letter_code
_entity_poly.pdbx_strand_id
1 'polypeptide(L)'
;MNLDAFTRTSGEWLRGIGPDSDIVMSSRIRLARNLAQFPFINRCTESTLGEIEQLMRPIITALPMDVKLSYLDVNSLGNLDRQFIVERQLISREHSERSGPRGVGLD
;
A
#
# COMPACT_ATOMS: atom_id res chain seq x y z
N MET A 1 2.56 -13.16 1.63
CA MET A 1 3.19 -12.39 2.74
C MET A 1 2.34 -12.58 3.97
N ASN A 2 2.96 -12.82 5.13
CA ASN A 2 2.25 -12.97 6.39
C ASN A 2 2.30 -11.63 7.15
N LEU A 3 1.13 -11.03 7.42
CA LEU A 3 1.04 -9.79 8.20
C LEU A 3 1.55 -9.94 9.64
N ASP A 4 1.58 -11.16 10.17
CA ASP A 4 2.18 -11.48 11.48
C ASP A 4 3.64 -11.05 11.58
N ALA A 5 4.38 -11.04 10.46
CA ALA A 5 5.77 -10.60 10.45
C ALA A 5 5.90 -9.15 10.93
N PHE A 6 4.95 -8.28 10.55
CA PHE A 6 4.93 -6.88 10.98
C PHE A 6 4.63 -6.74 12.47
N THR A 7 3.89 -7.67 13.09
CA THR A 7 3.54 -7.57 14.53
C THR A 7 4.75 -7.59 15.46
N ARG A 8 5.90 -8.11 14.99
CA ARG A 8 7.13 -8.24 15.78
C ARG A 8 7.98 -6.97 15.81
N THR A 9 7.68 -6.00 14.97
CA THR A 9 8.41 -4.72 14.88
C THR A 9 7.45 -3.57 15.10
N SER A 10 7.97 -2.42 15.52
CA SER A 10 7.20 -1.16 15.48
C SER A 10 7.07 -0.68 14.03
N GLY A 11 6.04 0.13 13.74
CA GLY A 11 5.95 0.78 12.43
C GLY A 11 7.15 1.71 12.19
N GLU A 12 7.65 1.79 10.95
CA GLU A 12 8.84 2.59 10.62
C GLU A 12 8.70 4.06 11.06
N TRP A 13 7.49 4.61 10.99
CA TRP A 13 7.17 5.98 11.40
C TRP A 13 7.29 6.25 12.92
N LEU A 14 7.48 5.20 13.73
CA LEU A 14 7.68 5.26 15.19
C LEU A 14 9.10 4.89 15.61
N ARG A 15 10.03 4.65 14.68
CA ARG A 15 11.40 4.26 15.06
C ARG A 15 12.15 5.36 15.81
N GLY A 16 11.78 6.63 15.63
CA GLY A 16 12.43 7.75 16.31
C GLY A 16 13.91 7.89 15.99
N ILE A 17 14.33 7.44 14.80
CA ILE A 17 15.70 7.54 14.32
C ILE A 17 15.78 8.61 13.23
N GLY A 18 16.67 9.57 13.40
CA GLY A 18 16.86 10.66 12.45
C GLY A 18 17.19 11.98 13.15
N PRO A 19 17.50 13.03 12.38
CA PRO A 19 17.64 14.39 12.92
C PRO A 19 16.34 14.83 13.61
N ASP A 20 16.48 15.53 14.73
CA ASP A 20 15.36 16.12 15.49
C ASP A 20 14.26 15.13 15.88
N SER A 21 14.59 13.85 16.11
CA SER A 21 13.60 12.80 16.40
C SER A 21 12.95 12.90 17.79
N ASP A 22 13.41 13.84 18.61
CA ASP A 22 12.75 14.27 19.85
C ASP A 22 11.49 15.12 19.57
N ILE A 23 11.38 15.70 18.38
CA ILE A 23 10.26 16.56 17.96
C ILE A 23 9.55 16.00 16.71
N VAL A 24 10.33 15.58 15.71
CA VAL A 24 9.84 15.10 14.41
C VAL A 24 9.64 13.59 14.45
N MET A 25 8.38 13.15 14.42
CA MET A 25 8.04 11.72 14.44
C MET A 25 8.50 10.98 13.19
N SER A 26 8.22 11.52 12.00
CA SER A 26 8.61 10.90 10.73
C SER A 26 8.55 11.88 9.56
N SER A 27 9.25 11.55 8.47
CA SER A 27 9.16 12.22 7.17
C SER A 27 8.68 11.22 6.12
N ARG A 28 7.72 11.61 5.27
CA ARG A 28 7.11 10.72 4.27
C ARG A 28 6.95 11.41 2.92
N ILE A 29 7.36 10.73 1.85
CA ILE A 29 7.22 11.19 0.46
C ILE A 29 6.16 10.33 -0.24
N ARG A 30 5.24 10.96 -0.98
CA ARG A 30 4.22 10.28 -1.80
C ARG A 30 4.21 10.83 -3.21
N LEU A 31 4.33 9.95 -4.20
CA LEU A 31 4.20 10.29 -5.62
C LEU A 31 2.90 9.69 -6.16
N ALA A 32 1.96 10.54 -6.57
CA ALA A 32 0.73 10.11 -7.22
C ALA A 32 0.89 10.11 -8.75
N ARG A 33 0.44 9.05 -9.41
CA ARG A 33 0.44 8.88 -10.87
C ARG A 33 -0.87 8.23 -11.32
N ASN A 34 -1.28 8.49 -12.56
CA ASN A 34 -2.37 7.80 -13.24
C ASN A 34 -1.80 7.05 -14.43
N LEU A 35 -2.38 5.91 -14.77
CA LEU A 35 -1.97 5.13 -15.94
C LEU A 35 -2.57 5.75 -17.21
N ALA A 36 -1.74 5.90 -18.25
CA ALA A 36 -2.24 6.28 -19.57
C ALA A 36 -3.23 5.23 -20.09
N GLN A 37 -4.14 5.64 -20.99
CA GLN A 37 -5.18 4.79 -21.59
C GLN A 37 -6.29 4.32 -20.64
N PHE A 38 -6.19 4.61 -19.34
CA PHE A 38 -7.26 4.39 -18.37
C PHE A 38 -7.92 5.72 -17.95
N PRO A 39 -9.23 5.74 -17.67
CA PRO A 39 -9.87 6.87 -17.02
C PRO A 39 -9.28 7.15 -15.65
N PHE A 40 -9.53 8.35 -15.12
CA PHE A 40 -9.28 8.60 -13.70
C PHE A 40 -10.13 7.67 -12.83
N ILE A 41 -9.60 7.30 -11.65
CA ILE A 41 -10.19 6.26 -10.78
C ILE A 41 -11.64 6.58 -10.37
N ASN A 42 -12.07 7.84 -10.35
CA ASN A 42 -13.45 8.23 -10.06
C ASN A 42 -14.43 7.98 -11.21
N ARG A 43 -13.93 7.68 -12.42
CA ARG A 43 -14.71 7.35 -13.62
C ARG A 43 -14.50 5.91 -14.10
N CYS A 44 -13.63 5.15 -13.45
CA CYS A 44 -13.42 3.73 -13.78
C CYS A 44 -14.61 2.88 -13.33
N THR A 45 -14.92 1.86 -14.13
CA THR A 45 -15.82 0.77 -13.71
C THR A 45 -15.04 -0.24 -12.86
N GLU A 46 -15.74 -1.13 -12.15
CA GLU A 46 -15.09 -2.19 -11.39
C GLU A 46 -14.27 -3.14 -12.28
N SER A 47 -14.74 -3.43 -13.50
CA SER A 47 -13.98 -4.20 -14.50
C SER A 47 -12.67 -3.50 -14.86
N THR A 48 -12.73 -2.20 -15.16
CA THR A 48 -11.54 -1.42 -15.49
C THR A 48 -10.55 -1.36 -14.33
N LEU A 49 -11.03 -1.28 -13.08
CA LEU A 49 -10.16 -1.37 -11.90
C LEU A 49 -9.50 -2.75 -11.79
N GLY A 50 -10.24 -3.82 -12.08
CA GLY A 50 -9.72 -5.19 -12.13
C GLY A 50 -8.65 -5.37 -13.20
N GLU A 51 -8.85 -4.81 -14.38
CA GLU A 51 -7.86 -4.81 -15.46
C GLU A 51 -6.57 -4.10 -15.04
N ILE A 52 -6.68 -2.92 -14.41
CA ILE A 52 -5.54 -2.18 -13.85
C ILE A 52 -4.81 -3.02 -12.79
N GLU A 53 -5.56 -3.65 -11.89
CA GLU A 53 -5.04 -4.49 -10.80
C GLU A 53 -4.26 -5.70 -11.35
N GLN A 54 -4.85 -6.41 -12.30
CA GLN A 54 -4.23 -7.55 -12.99
C GLN A 54 -2.99 -7.16 -13.80
N LEU A 55 -2.99 -5.98 -14.42
CA LEU A 55 -1.83 -5.45 -15.14
C LEU A 55 -0.68 -5.10 -14.19
N MET A 56 -0.99 -4.41 -13.08
CA MET A 56 0.03 -3.87 -12.17
C MET A 56 0.63 -4.91 -11.25
N ARG A 57 -0.15 -5.91 -10.81
CA ARG A 57 0.29 -6.97 -9.89
C ARG A 57 1.60 -7.66 -10.32
N PRO A 58 1.72 -8.25 -11.54
CA PRO A 58 2.94 -8.91 -11.95
C PRO A 58 4.12 -7.93 -12.08
N ILE A 59 3.86 -6.71 -12.55
CA ILE A 59 4.88 -5.65 -12.69
C ILE A 59 5.47 -5.32 -11.33
N ILE A 60 4.64 -5.05 -10.31
CA ILE A 60 5.08 -4.74 -8.95
C ILE A 60 5.93 -5.87 -8.37
N THR A 61 5.51 -7.13 -8.54
CA THR A 61 6.25 -8.28 -8.01
C THR A 61 7.55 -8.60 -8.75
N ALA A 62 7.71 -8.10 -9.97
CA ALA A 62 8.87 -8.35 -10.83
C ALA A 62 9.83 -7.15 -10.91
N LEU A 63 9.59 -6.07 -10.15
CA LEU A 63 10.47 -4.90 -10.14
C LEU A 63 11.89 -5.32 -9.72
N PRO A 64 12.93 -4.93 -10.50
CA PRO A 64 14.32 -5.24 -10.17
C PRO A 64 14.83 -4.26 -9.09
N MET A 65 14.34 -4.42 -7.87
CA MET A 65 14.81 -3.68 -6.70
C MET A 65 15.58 -4.60 -5.77
N ASP A 66 16.51 -4.03 -5.00
CA ASP A 66 17.27 -4.76 -3.97
C ASP A 66 16.35 -5.38 -2.90
N VAL A 67 15.16 -4.79 -2.74
CA VAL A 67 14.13 -5.26 -1.83
C VAL A 67 12.96 -5.85 -2.62
N LYS A 68 12.58 -7.08 -2.26
CA LYS A 68 11.51 -7.81 -2.94
C LYS A 68 10.15 -7.37 -2.41
N LEU A 69 9.35 -6.75 -3.27
CA LEU A 69 7.97 -6.41 -2.93
C LEU A 69 7.05 -7.63 -2.98
N SER A 70 6.28 -7.80 -1.92
CA SER A 70 5.13 -8.70 -1.86
C SER A 70 3.84 -7.92 -2.13
N TYR A 71 3.03 -8.45 -3.03
CA TYR A 71 1.72 -7.89 -3.33
C TYR A 71 0.65 -8.44 -2.40
N LEU A 72 -0.12 -7.54 -1.78
CA LEU A 72 -1.32 -7.85 -1.01
C LEU A 72 -2.56 -7.30 -1.73
N ASP A 73 -3.55 -8.17 -1.95
CA ASP A 73 -4.88 -7.73 -2.37
C ASP A 73 -5.66 -7.24 -1.15
N VAL A 74 -5.95 -5.94 -1.12
CA VAL A 74 -6.61 -5.29 0.01
C VAL A 74 -8.10 -5.68 0.08
N ASN A 75 -8.72 -6.11 -1.02
CA ASN A 75 -10.10 -6.63 -0.96
C ASN A 75 -10.19 -7.92 -0.18
N SER A 76 -9.21 -8.81 -0.33
CA SER A 76 -9.19 -10.10 0.38
C SER A 76 -8.92 -9.97 1.88
N LEU A 77 -8.41 -8.83 2.35
CA LEU A 77 -8.10 -8.61 3.76
C LEU A 77 -9.35 -8.43 4.62
N GLY A 78 -9.31 -9.02 5.82
CA GLY A 78 -10.29 -8.76 6.86
C GLY A 78 -10.18 -7.34 7.43
N ASN A 79 -11.23 -6.88 8.12
CA ASN A 79 -11.27 -5.52 8.67
C ASN A 79 -10.11 -5.24 9.64
N LEU A 80 -9.75 -6.22 10.48
CA LEU A 80 -8.64 -6.09 11.42
C LEU A 80 -7.31 -5.89 10.69
N ASP A 81 -7.03 -6.70 9.67
CA ASP A 81 -5.80 -6.60 8.88
C ASP A 81 -5.72 -5.28 8.13
N ARG A 82 -6.85 -4.82 7.56
CA ARG A 82 -6.93 -3.50 6.91
C ARG A 82 -6.65 -2.37 7.89
N GLN A 83 -7.25 -2.41 9.07
CA GLN A 83 -7.02 -1.42 10.12
C GLN A 83 -5.55 -1.43 10.56
N PHE A 84 -4.97 -2.61 10.75
CA PHE A 84 -3.58 -2.79 11.13
C PHE A 84 -2.62 -2.11 10.14
N ILE A 85 -2.79 -2.33 8.83
CA ILE A 85 -1.91 -1.70 7.81
C ILE A 85 -2.15 -0.19 7.63
N VAL A 86 -3.33 0.32 7.98
CA VAL A 86 -3.62 1.77 8.05
C VAL A 86 -2.91 2.40 9.25
N GLU A 87 -2.99 1.81 10.44
CA GLU A 87 -2.33 2.30 11.66
C GLU A 87 -0.81 2.24 11.55
N ARG A 88 -0.29 1.27 10.78
CA ARG A 88 1.11 1.18 10.38
C ARG A 88 1.55 2.25 9.37
N GLN A 89 0.64 3.11 8.91
CA GLN A 89 0.88 4.13 7.89
C GLN A 89 1.26 3.57 6.50
N LEU A 90 1.04 2.28 6.24
CA LEU A 90 1.43 1.63 4.98
C LEU A 90 0.49 1.98 3.83
N ILE A 91 -0.81 2.05 4.11
CA ILE A 91 -1.83 2.54 3.18
C ILE A 91 -2.64 3.68 3.81
N SER A 92 -3.36 4.44 2.98
CA SER A 92 -4.27 5.48 3.49
C SER A 92 -5.62 4.89 3.89
N ARG A 93 -6.36 5.63 4.71
CA ARG A 93 -7.73 5.28 5.13
C ARG A 93 -8.65 5.10 3.93
N GLU A 94 -8.57 6.01 2.96
CA GLU A 94 -9.38 5.98 1.74
C GLU A 94 -9.07 4.74 0.89
N HIS A 95 -7.81 4.28 0.86
CA HIS A 95 -7.42 3.05 0.18
C HIS A 95 -7.99 1.80 0.86
N SER A 96 -8.09 1.81 2.19
CA SER A 96 -8.71 0.72 2.96
C SER A 96 -10.22 0.64 2.75
N GLU A 97 -10.90 1.78 2.87
CA GLU A 97 -12.37 1.89 2.93
C GLU A 97 -13.07 1.84 1.57
N ARG A 98 -12.36 2.08 0.46
CA ARG A 98 -12.95 2.00 -0.89
C ARG A 98 -13.44 0.59 -1.20
N SER A 99 -14.35 0.44 -2.16
CA SER A 99 -14.75 -0.86 -2.72
C SER A 99 -14.08 -1.13 -4.07
N GLY A 100 -14.07 -2.40 -4.49
CA GLY A 100 -13.54 -2.85 -5.78
C GLY A 100 -12.03 -3.10 -5.80
N PRO A 101 -11.50 -3.66 -6.90
CA PRO A 101 -10.11 -4.15 -7.04
C PRO A 101 -9.06 -3.12 -6.61
N ARG A 102 -8.19 -3.51 -5.68
CA ARG A 102 -7.10 -2.68 -5.15
C ARG A 102 -6.09 -3.54 -4.39
N GLY A 103 -4.82 -3.15 -4.49
CA GLY A 103 -3.74 -3.81 -3.76
C GLY A 103 -2.68 -2.85 -3.29
N VAL A 104 -1.69 -3.41 -2.60
CA VAL A 104 -0.50 -2.70 -2.12
C VAL A 104 0.72 -3.62 -2.27
N GLY A 105 1.83 -3.06 -2.75
CA GLY A 105 3.14 -3.72 -2.69
C GLY A 105 3.87 -3.28 -1.43
N LEU A 106 4.32 -4.22 -0.61
CA LEU A 106 5.07 -3.99 0.62
C LEU A 106 6.34 -4.82 0.60
N ASP A 107 7.41 -4.34 1.22
CA ASP A 107 8.64 -5.09 1.46
C ASP A 107 8.60 -5.95 2.74
#